data_AF-A0A9P8N085-F1
#
_entry.id   AF-A0A9P8N085-F1
#
_cell.length_a   1.000
_cell.length_b   1.000
_cell.length_c   1.000
_cell.angle_alpha   90.00
_cell.angle_beta   90.00
_cell.angle_gamma   90.00
#
_symmetry.space_group_name_H-M   'P 1'
#
loop_
_entity.id
_entity.type
_entity.pdbx_description
1 polymer ?
#
loop_
_entity_poly.entity_id
_entity_poly.type
_entity_poly.pdbx_seq_one_letter_code
_entity_poly.pdbx_strand_id
1 'polypeptide(L)'
;MLDRGNIVRAERTYRLLLQFRPGGRPMDVRQHNMWAIGAEILMRAGEKPPRSQDTNGSPADRAGDEEQSHSSRAPIPHSGFFIPARWGSSANINGVKAYFEALIQQYPYDHKFPSSVSAPDFQLAMLGCEIYNVHAECTTGLARAEKGAGTWHGRRLAERPDKAAPGRQSETLKHPDRDDEEQEEDGRQAKVEVRMRALVTMEDITRRMDVLMQALPYRKNDDFLRLRATASLYAADLLMTTPQMTSSERNETERRRQLQQRAAVDTLEKLVHNGGELDGTTQLMLGAWSENEGDLSSPPSLHSSLPIRRIQGMTWSEPT
;
A
#
# COMPACT_ATOMS: atom_id res chain seq x y z
N MET A 1 9.00 21.51 2.57
CA MET A 1 7.79 22.03 3.30
C MET A 1 6.81 20.90 3.59
N LEU A 2 6.56 20.03 2.61
CA LEU A 2 5.87 18.75 2.77
C LEU A 2 6.58 17.85 3.80
N ASP A 3 7.91 17.93 3.84
CA ASP A 3 8.80 17.19 4.76
C ASP A 3 8.62 17.57 6.24
N ARG A 4 8.05 18.75 6.50
CA ARG A 4 7.73 19.25 7.84
C ARG A 4 6.27 18.99 8.22
N GLY A 5 5.51 18.27 7.38
CA GLY A 5 4.10 17.96 7.60
C GLY A 5 3.16 19.15 7.58
N ASN A 6 3.59 20.33 7.11
CA ASN A 6 2.74 21.53 7.07
C ASN A 6 1.96 21.60 5.75
N ILE A 7 0.92 20.77 5.65
CA ILE A 7 0.12 20.62 4.44
C ILE A 7 -0.68 21.89 4.10
N VAL A 8 -1.22 22.58 5.11
CA VAL A 8 -1.99 23.83 4.89
C VAL A 8 -1.14 24.91 4.23
N ARG A 9 0.12 25.07 4.66
CA ARG A 9 1.05 26.01 3.99
C ARG A 9 1.42 25.52 2.59
N ALA A 10 1.67 24.23 2.42
CA ALA A 10 1.99 23.66 1.11
C ALA A 10 0.86 23.90 0.10
N GLU A 11 -0.40 23.67 0.48
CA GLU A 11 -1.58 23.90 -0.36
C GLU A 11 -1.69 25.37 -0.79
N ARG A 12 -1.53 26.31 0.15
CA ARG A 12 -1.57 27.75 -0.16
C ARG A 12 -0.45 28.15 -1.10
N THR A 13 0.77 27.72 -0.84
CA THR A 13 1.93 28.00 -1.70
C THR A 13 1.74 27.39 -3.09
N TYR A 14 1.26 26.16 -3.17
CA TYR A 14 0.98 25.49 -4.45
C TYR A 14 -0.05 26.25 -5.28
N ARG A 15 -1.14 26.72 -4.65
CA ARG A 15 -2.13 27.56 -5.33
C ARG A 15 -1.54 28.87 -5.86
N LEU A 16 -0.66 29.52 -5.10
CA LEU A 16 0.05 30.72 -5.56
C LEU A 16 1.01 30.41 -6.72
N LEU A 17 1.70 29.28 -6.68
CA LEU A 17 2.59 28.83 -7.76
C LEU A 17 1.82 28.58 -9.06
N LEU A 18 0.61 28.01 -9.00
CA LEU A 18 -0.23 27.83 -10.19
C LEU A 18 -0.73 29.16 -10.78
N GLN A 19 -0.87 30.20 -9.95
CA GLN A 19 -1.23 31.54 -10.41
C GLN A 19 -0.02 32.35 -10.90
N PHE A 20 1.18 31.92 -10.57
CA PHE A 20 2.42 32.58 -10.96
C PHE A 20 2.60 32.49 -12.49
N ARG A 21 2.88 33.65 -13.11
CA ARG A 21 3.04 33.77 -14.57
C ARG A 21 4.41 34.34 -14.93
N PRO A 22 5.51 33.57 -14.79
CA PRO A 22 6.82 34.04 -15.22
C PRO A 22 6.81 34.30 -16.72
N GLY A 23 7.16 35.51 -17.14
CA GLY A 23 7.14 35.90 -18.56
C GLY A 23 5.73 35.91 -19.19
N GLY A 24 4.66 36.01 -18.39
CA GLY A 24 3.27 36.12 -18.87
C GLY A 24 2.57 34.80 -19.21
N ARG A 25 3.24 33.65 -19.09
CA ARG A 25 2.64 32.32 -19.30
C ARG A 25 2.35 31.63 -17.97
N PRO A 26 1.21 30.92 -17.82
CA PRO A 26 0.98 30.10 -16.63
C PRO A 26 2.05 28.99 -16.54
N MET A 27 2.40 28.64 -15.31
CA MET A 27 3.25 27.47 -15.02
C MET A 27 2.61 26.19 -15.59
N ASP A 28 3.38 25.39 -16.31
CA ASP A 28 2.93 24.09 -16.82
C ASP A 28 3.01 23.03 -15.70
N VAL A 29 1.86 22.43 -15.37
CA VAL A 29 1.74 21.43 -14.28
C VAL A 29 2.51 20.14 -14.59
N ARG A 30 2.80 19.88 -15.87
CA ARG A 30 3.60 18.74 -16.32
C ARG A 30 5.07 18.84 -15.95
N GLN A 31 5.55 20.06 -15.73
CA GLN A 31 6.96 20.32 -15.44
C GLN A 31 7.21 20.30 -13.93
N HIS A 32 8.48 20.07 -13.56
CA HIS A 32 8.96 20.17 -12.17
C HIS A 32 8.17 19.32 -11.16
N ASN A 33 7.59 18.20 -11.59
CA ASN A 33 6.77 17.30 -10.77
C ASN A 33 5.60 18.02 -10.05
N MET A 34 5.12 19.15 -10.60
CA MET A 34 4.03 19.91 -10.01
C MET A 34 2.74 19.08 -9.94
N TRP A 35 2.52 18.21 -10.93
CA TRP A 35 1.41 17.26 -10.92
C TRP A 35 1.48 16.30 -9.72
N ALA A 36 2.65 15.72 -9.46
CA ALA A 36 2.85 14.77 -8.35
C ALA A 36 2.74 15.49 -7.00
N ILE A 37 3.27 16.71 -6.89
CA ILE A 37 3.12 17.56 -5.69
C ILE A 37 1.65 17.89 -5.42
N GLY A 38 0.86 18.15 -6.46
CA GLY A 38 -0.58 18.39 -6.33
C GLY A 38 -1.29 17.17 -5.73
N ALA A 39 -0.99 15.97 -6.25
CA ALA A 39 -1.53 14.72 -5.72
C ALA A 39 -1.09 14.46 -4.27
N GLU A 40 0.18 14.71 -3.93
CA GLU A 40 0.72 14.60 -2.56
C GLU A 40 -0.04 15.50 -1.57
N ILE A 41 -0.25 16.77 -1.93
CA ILE A 41 -0.98 17.73 -1.09
C ILE A 41 -2.42 17.26 -0.89
N LEU A 42 -3.09 16.80 -1.95
CA LEU A 42 -4.45 16.28 -1.88
C LEU A 42 -4.54 15.03 -0.99
N MET A 43 -3.63 14.07 -1.17
CA MET A 43 -3.61 12.83 -0.41
C MET A 43 -3.43 13.08 1.10
N ARG A 44 -2.64 14.10 1.44
CA ARG A 44 -2.31 14.51 2.82
C ARG A 44 -3.19 15.64 3.37
N ALA A 45 -4.20 16.07 2.61
CA ALA A 45 -5.10 17.12 3.05
C ALA A 45 -5.78 16.72 4.38
N GLY A 46 -5.76 17.65 5.35
CA GLY A 46 -6.29 17.42 6.70
C GLY A 46 -5.31 16.83 7.70
N GLU A 47 -4.08 16.46 7.31
CA GLU A 47 -3.03 16.08 8.25
C GLU A 47 -2.65 17.27 9.15
N LYS A 48 -2.68 17.07 10.47
CA LYS A 48 -2.14 18.04 11.42
C LYS A 48 -0.62 17.92 11.45
N PRO A 49 0.13 19.04 11.54
CA PRO A 49 1.57 18.96 11.71
C PRO A 49 1.87 18.13 12.97
N PRO A 50 2.93 17.31 12.97
CA PRO A 50 3.34 16.61 14.18
C PRO A 50 3.52 17.67 15.26
N ARG A 51 2.78 17.54 16.38
CA ARG A 51 3.04 18.36 17.56
C ARG A 51 4.51 18.16 17.88
N SER A 52 5.31 19.22 17.76
CA SER A 52 6.61 19.26 18.40
C SER A 52 6.35 18.84 19.84
N GLN A 53 7.05 17.80 20.25
CA GLN A 53 7.04 17.32 21.61
C GLN A 53 7.75 18.42 22.41
N ASP A 54 7.02 19.50 22.69
CA ASP A 54 7.47 20.54 23.60
C ASP A 54 7.51 19.89 24.97
N THR A 55 8.71 19.43 25.33
CA THR A 55 9.12 19.10 26.68
C THR A 55 9.03 20.36 27.53
N ASN A 56 7.82 20.76 27.92
CA ASN A 56 7.52 21.64 29.05
C ASN A 56 6.00 21.81 29.20
N GLY A 57 5.38 20.86 29.89
CA GLY A 57 4.00 20.98 30.35
C GLY A 57 3.86 20.17 31.64
N SER A 58 3.67 20.88 32.75
CA SER A 58 3.49 20.34 34.10
C SER A 58 2.43 19.24 34.19
N PRO A 59 2.56 18.26 35.11
CA PRO A 59 1.71 17.07 35.18
C PRO A 59 0.40 17.30 35.96
N ALA A 60 -0.23 18.46 35.80
CA ALA A 60 -1.52 18.75 36.41
C ALA A 60 -2.46 19.27 35.32
N ASP A 61 -3.64 18.68 35.23
CA ASP A 61 -4.73 19.00 34.30
C ASP A 61 -4.64 18.35 32.91
N ARG A 62 -5.10 17.09 32.83
CA ARG A 62 -6.05 16.60 31.81
C ARG A 62 -6.50 15.18 32.12
N ALA A 63 -7.49 15.10 33.00
CA ALA A 63 -8.49 14.04 32.95
C ALA A 63 -9.63 14.52 32.03
N GLY A 64 -10.02 13.70 31.05
CA GLY A 64 -11.16 13.96 30.16
C GLY A 64 -10.77 14.03 28.68
N ASP A 65 -11.40 13.16 27.89
CA ASP A 65 -11.38 13.04 26.42
C ASP A 65 -10.29 12.12 25.82
N GLU A 66 -10.39 10.84 26.17
CA GLU A 66 -9.91 9.73 25.34
C GLU A 66 -11.07 9.22 24.47
N GLU A 67 -11.11 9.55 23.17
CA GLU A 67 -11.73 8.68 22.14
C GLU A 67 -11.44 9.20 20.72
N GLN A 68 -10.19 9.04 20.27
CA GLN A 68 -9.82 8.82 18.86
C GLN A 68 -8.33 8.45 18.78
N SER A 69 -8.04 7.26 19.28
CA SER A 69 -6.71 6.63 19.23
C SER A 69 -6.42 6.11 17.82
N HIS A 70 -6.03 7.02 16.92
CA HIS A 70 -5.26 6.64 15.73
C HIS A 70 -3.92 6.07 16.21
N SER A 71 -3.78 4.75 16.17
CA SER A 71 -2.56 3.98 16.44
C SER A 71 -1.35 4.57 15.70
N SER A 72 -0.67 5.50 16.35
CA SER A 72 0.49 6.21 15.83
C SER A 72 1.73 5.40 16.19
N ARG A 73 2.19 4.54 15.27
CA ARG A 73 3.57 4.07 15.30
C ARG A 73 4.43 5.32 15.15
N ALA A 74 5.28 5.61 16.15
CA ALA A 74 6.12 6.79 16.16
C ALA A 74 6.88 6.92 14.82
N PRO A 75 6.90 8.10 14.18
CA PRO A 75 7.69 8.31 12.96
C PRO A 75 9.14 7.95 13.24
N ILE A 76 9.77 7.14 12.38
CA ILE A 76 11.20 6.86 12.50
C ILE A 76 11.93 8.10 11.97
N PRO A 77 12.70 8.83 12.80
CA PRO A 77 13.43 9.99 12.33
C PRO A 77 14.68 9.51 11.60
N HIS A 78 14.57 9.24 10.31
CA HIS A 78 15.73 9.15 9.44
C HIS A 78 16.06 10.57 8.96
N SER A 79 17.22 11.09 9.41
CA SER A 79 17.87 12.31 8.91
C SER A 79 16.97 13.56 8.73
N GLY A 80 16.23 13.98 9.76
CA GLY A 80 15.49 15.26 9.71
C GLY A 80 14.27 15.30 8.76
N PHE A 81 13.89 14.18 8.16
CA PHE A 81 12.66 14.03 7.36
C PHE A 81 11.58 13.31 8.18
N PHE A 82 10.36 13.86 8.23
CA PHE A 82 9.21 13.16 8.78
C PHE A 82 8.51 12.37 7.66
N ILE A 83 8.69 11.06 7.65
CA ILE A 83 7.89 10.16 6.81
C ILE A 83 6.75 9.60 7.67
N PRO A 84 5.48 9.97 7.40
CA PRO A 84 4.34 9.41 8.11
C PRO A 84 4.32 7.87 8.03
N ALA A 85 3.78 7.21 9.06
CA ALA A 85 3.62 5.75 9.07
C ALA A 85 2.72 5.24 7.92
N ARG A 86 1.80 6.09 7.46
CA ARG A 86 0.90 5.90 6.31
C ARG A 86 0.85 7.18 5.49
N TRP A 87 0.94 7.08 4.17
CA TRP A 87 0.80 8.22 3.27
C TRP A 87 -0.68 8.65 3.20
N GLY A 88 -0.97 9.85 3.70
CA GLY A 88 -2.29 10.47 3.62
C GLY A 88 -3.42 9.71 4.30
N SER A 89 -4.65 10.03 3.89
CA SER A 89 -5.90 9.39 4.33
C SER A 89 -6.60 8.69 3.15
N SER A 90 -7.18 7.52 3.38
CA SER A 90 -8.01 6.84 2.36
C SER A 90 -9.22 7.64 1.94
N ALA A 91 -9.72 8.55 2.78
CA ALA A 91 -10.81 9.46 2.43
C ALA A 91 -10.45 10.39 1.25
N ASN A 92 -9.17 10.67 1.06
CA ASN A 92 -8.69 11.61 0.05
C ASN A 92 -8.45 10.95 -1.33
N ILE A 93 -8.49 9.62 -1.43
CA ILE A 93 -8.14 8.91 -2.66
C ILE A 93 -9.04 9.30 -3.85
N ASN A 94 -10.33 9.55 -3.61
CA ASN A 94 -11.26 9.96 -4.66
C ASN A 94 -10.94 11.36 -5.19
N GLY A 95 -10.45 12.26 -4.33
CA GLY A 95 -9.97 13.58 -4.74
C GLY A 95 -8.70 13.49 -5.59
N VAL A 96 -7.79 12.60 -5.23
CA VAL A 96 -6.57 12.32 -6.01
C VAL A 96 -6.92 11.70 -7.38
N LYS A 97 -7.89 10.79 -7.44
CA LYS A 97 -8.39 10.22 -8.70
C LYS A 97 -8.99 11.29 -9.61
N ALA A 98 -9.91 12.10 -9.08
CA ALA A 98 -10.52 13.20 -9.84
C ALA A 98 -9.47 14.21 -10.36
N TYR A 99 -8.42 14.46 -9.56
CA TYR A 99 -7.30 15.28 -9.97
C TYR A 99 -6.53 14.69 -11.16
N PHE A 100 -6.17 13.41 -11.10
CA PHE A 100 -5.50 12.74 -12.22
C PHE A 100 -6.40 12.61 -13.45
N GLU A 101 -7.68 12.30 -13.29
CA GLU A 101 -8.66 12.25 -14.39
C GLU A 101 -8.74 13.59 -15.12
N ALA A 102 -8.73 14.71 -14.39
CA ALA A 102 -8.69 16.05 -14.99
C ALA A 102 -7.38 16.27 -15.78
N LEU A 103 -6.23 15.84 -15.25
CA LEU A 103 -4.94 15.94 -15.95
C LEU A 103 -4.90 15.07 -17.22
N ILE A 104 -5.45 13.86 -17.15
CA ILE A 104 -5.53 12.93 -18.29
C ILE A 104 -6.34 13.54 -19.43
N GLN A 105 -7.45 14.21 -19.13
CA GLN A 105 -8.28 14.89 -20.13
C GLN A 105 -7.58 16.12 -20.72
N GLN A 106 -6.86 16.88 -19.89
CA GLN A 106 -6.17 18.10 -20.32
C GLN A 106 -4.91 17.82 -21.14
N TYR A 107 -4.23 16.70 -20.87
CA TYR A 107 -2.93 16.37 -21.45
C TYR A 107 -2.96 14.95 -22.07
N PRO A 108 -3.71 14.74 -23.16
CA PRO A 108 -3.72 13.47 -23.86
C PRO A 108 -2.34 13.13 -24.41
N TYR A 109 -2.11 11.84 -24.68
CA TYR A 109 -0.86 11.39 -25.26
C TYR A 109 -0.65 11.94 -26.68
N ASP A 110 0.49 12.56 -26.92
CA ASP A 110 0.91 13.01 -28.26
C ASP A 110 2.11 12.19 -28.73
N HIS A 111 1.94 11.47 -29.84
CA HIS A 111 2.99 10.67 -30.48
C HIS A 111 4.21 11.49 -30.92
N LYS A 112 4.05 12.81 -31.13
CA LYS A 112 5.15 13.69 -31.56
C LYS A 112 6.11 14.03 -30.42
N PHE A 113 5.65 13.96 -29.18
CA PHE A 113 6.42 14.30 -27.99
C PHE A 113 6.35 13.17 -26.95
N PRO A 114 6.90 11.98 -27.27
CA PRO A 114 6.75 10.79 -26.43
C PRO A 114 7.41 10.91 -25.04
N SER A 115 8.38 11.83 -24.87
CA SER A 115 9.05 12.09 -23.60
C SER A 115 8.36 13.15 -22.73
N SER A 116 7.25 13.74 -23.21
CA SER A 116 6.49 14.70 -22.43
C SER A 116 5.56 13.99 -21.46
N VAL A 117 5.50 14.48 -20.22
CA VAL A 117 4.54 13.99 -19.23
C VAL A 117 3.13 14.13 -19.79
N SER A 118 2.40 13.03 -19.86
CA SER A 118 1.10 12.96 -20.53
C SER A 118 0.17 11.95 -19.85
N ALA A 119 -0.99 11.72 -20.44
CA ALA A 119 -2.00 10.78 -19.95
C ALA A 119 -1.43 9.44 -19.44
N PRO A 120 -0.45 8.77 -20.08
CA PRO A 120 0.11 7.53 -19.56
C PRO A 120 0.77 7.67 -18.19
N ASP A 121 1.52 8.75 -17.95
CA ASP A 121 2.20 8.99 -16.67
C ASP A 121 1.19 9.25 -15.55
N PHE A 122 0.14 10.02 -15.86
CA PHE A 122 -0.95 10.29 -14.91
C PHE A 122 -1.78 9.04 -14.60
N GLN A 123 -2.06 8.22 -15.61
CA GLN A 123 -2.74 6.92 -15.43
C GLN A 123 -1.90 5.98 -14.56
N LEU A 124 -0.60 5.88 -14.83
CA LEU A 124 0.32 5.07 -14.05
C LEU A 124 0.35 5.52 -12.59
N ALA A 125 0.48 6.83 -12.36
CA ALA A 125 0.50 7.40 -11.02
C ALA A 125 -0.83 7.17 -10.28
N MET A 126 -1.96 7.37 -10.94
CA MET A 126 -3.29 7.13 -10.36
C MET A 126 -3.44 5.67 -9.94
N LEU A 127 -3.12 4.72 -10.81
CA LEU A 127 -3.18 3.28 -10.51
C LEU A 127 -2.24 2.91 -9.35
N GLY A 128 -1.03 3.48 -9.33
CA GLY A 128 -0.08 3.30 -8.23
C GLY A 128 -0.64 3.81 -6.89
N CYS A 129 -1.31 4.96 -6.88
CA CYS A 129 -1.97 5.50 -5.69
C CYS A 129 -3.10 4.58 -5.20
N GLU A 130 -3.91 4.04 -6.12
CA GLU A 130 -4.99 3.11 -5.79
C GLU A 130 -4.44 1.81 -5.15
N ILE A 131 -3.43 1.19 -5.78
CA ILE A 131 -2.79 -0.03 -5.27
C ILE A 131 -2.16 0.22 -3.89
N TYR A 132 -1.47 1.35 -3.72
CA TYR A 132 -0.92 1.74 -2.43
C TYR A 132 -2.00 1.82 -1.35
N ASN A 133 -3.11 2.52 -1.66
CA ASN A 133 -4.17 2.73 -0.68
C ASN A 133 -4.82 1.40 -0.26
N VAL A 134 -5.02 0.48 -1.21
CA VAL A 134 -5.49 -0.89 -0.90
C VAL A 134 -4.51 -1.59 0.04
N HIS A 135 -3.22 -1.54 -0.27
CA HIS A 135 -2.19 -2.16 0.58
C HIS A 135 -2.14 -1.55 1.98
N ALA A 136 -2.19 -0.22 2.09
CA ALA A 136 -2.17 0.50 3.37
C ALA A 136 -3.42 0.18 4.23
N GLU A 137 -4.60 0.11 3.62
CA GLU A 137 -5.83 -0.29 4.34
C GLU A 137 -5.78 -1.76 4.75
N CYS A 138 -5.31 -2.65 3.86
CA CYS A 138 -5.19 -4.07 4.16
C CYS A 138 -4.21 -4.33 5.32
N THR A 139 -3.00 -3.76 5.26
CA THR A 139 -1.99 -3.89 6.32
C THR A 139 -2.48 -3.32 7.65
N THR A 140 -3.13 -2.15 7.63
CA THR A 140 -3.70 -1.54 8.84
C THR A 140 -4.85 -2.39 9.40
N GLY A 141 -5.73 -2.90 8.53
CA GLY A 141 -6.84 -3.77 8.91
C GLY A 141 -6.37 -5.09 9.53
N LEU A 142 -5.36 -5.72 8.94
CA LEU A 142 -4.75 -6.94 9.47
C LEU A 142 -4.10 -6.68 10.84
N ALA A 143 -3.36 -5.58 11.00
CA ALA A 143 -2.77 -5.21 12.28
C ALA A 143 -3.83 -4.92 13.37
N ARG A 144 -4.99 -4.36 13.00
CA ARG A 144 -6.12 -4.17 13.92
C ARG A 144 -6.74 -5.50 14.34
N ALA A 145 -6.96 -6.42 13.39
CA ALA A 145 -7.47 -7.76 13.70
C ALA A 145 -6.51 -8.54 14.61
N GLU A 146 -5.20 -8.38 14.44
CA GLU A 146 -4.17 -8.99 15.30
C GLU A 146 -4.15 -8.40 16.70
N LYS A 147 -4.19 -7.07 16.83
CA LYS A 147 -4.25 -6.41 18.15
C LYS A 147 -5.55 -6.71 18.88
N GLY A 148 -6.67 -6.80 18.16
CA GLY A 148 -7.96 -7.24 18.70
C GLY A 148 -7.80 -8.57 19.42
N ALA A 149 -7.28 -9.59 18.73
CA ALA A 149 -7.00 -10.90 19.32
C ALA A 149 -6.05 -10.82 20.53
N GLY A 150 -4.95 -10.07 20.45
CA GLY A 150 -3.95 -9.99 21.52
C GLY A 150 -4.37 -9.19 22.77
N THR A 151 -5.25 -8.19 22.63
CA THR A 151 -5.71 -7.36 23.77
C THR A 151 -6.58 -8.17 24.73
N TRP A 152 -7.37 -9.11 24.19
CA TRP A 152 -8.16 -10.05 25.00
C TRP A 152 -7.28 -11.07 25.71
N HIS A 153 -6.26 -11.61 25.04
CA HIS A 153 -5.27 -12.49 25.65
C HIS A 153 -4.54 -11.81 26.83
N GLY A 154 -4.21 -10.52 26.71
CA GLY A 154 -3.57 -9.74 27.77
C GLY A 154 -4.50 -9.42 28.97
N ARG A 155 -5.76 -9.05 28.70
CA ARG A 155 -6.77 -8.79 29.75
C ARG A 155 -7.04 -10.05 30.59
N ARG A 156 -7.08 -11.22 29.95
CA ARG A 156 -7.32 -12.51 30.60
C ARG A 156 -6.20 -12.97 31.52
N LEU A 157 -4.94 -12.66 31.18
CA LEU A 157 -3.79 -12.90 32.07
C LEU A 157 -3.84 -12.01 33.31
N ALA A 158 -4.39 -10.79 33.19
CA ALA A 158 -4.56 -9.86 34.31
C ALA A 158 -5.77 -10.19 35.21
N GLU A 159 -6.79 -10.88 34.68
CA GLU A 159 -7.98 -11.30 35.43
C GLU A 159 -7.82 -12.67 36.12
N ARG A 160 -6.68 -13.37 35.98
CA ARG A 160 -6.37 -14.54 36.80
C ARG A 160 -6.09 -14.09 38.24
N PRO A 161 -6.95 -14.39 39.23
CA PRO A 161 -6.63 -14.06 40.61
C PRO A 161 -5.49 -14.96 41.06
N ASP A 162 -4.42 -14.35 41.59
CA ASP A 162 -3.30 -15.02 42.24
C ASP A 162 -3.81 -15.93 43.37
N LYS A 163 -4.10 -17.19 43.06
CA LYS A 163 -4.15 -18.27 44.04
C LYS A 163 -2.83 -19.02 44.00
N ALA A 164 -1.81 -18.39 44.55
CA ALA A 164 -0.61 -19.08 45.01
C ALA A 164 -0.97 -19.95 46.22
N ALA A 165 -1.19 -21.24 46.00
CA ALA A 165 -1.09 -22.26 47.04
C ALA A 165 -0.18 -23.39 46.51
N PRO A 166 0.98 -23.65 47.13
CA PRO A 166 1.91 -24.64 46.62
C PRO A 166 1.53 -26.02 47.15
N GLY A 167 1.08 -26.91 46.26
CA GLY A 167 0.94 -28.32 46.63
C GLY A 167 -0.11 -29.11 45.87
N ARG A 168 0.10 -29.33 44.56
CA ARG A 168 -0.21 -30.60 43.89
C ARG A 168 0.23 -30.52 42.44
N GLN A 169 1.19 -31.38 42.08
CA GLN A 169 1.47 -31.69 40.68
C GLN A 169 0.24 -32.45 40.15
N SER A 170 -0.55 -31.78 39.32
CA SER A 170 -1.56 -32.44 38.50
C SER A 170 -1.44 -31.86 37.11
N GLU A 171 -0.91 -32.68 36.20
CA GLU A 171 -0.86 -32.44 34.76
C GLU A 171 -2.30 -32.45 34.22
N THR A 172 -3.03 -31.36 34.45
CA THR A 172 -4.32 -31.14 33.80
C THR A 172 -4.03 -30.43 32.48
N LEU A 173 -4.17 -31.19 31.38
CA LEU A 173 -4.24 -30.68 30.02
C LEU A 173 -5.27 -29.54 30.02
N LYS A 174 -4.81 -28.30 29.87
CA LYS A 174 -5.69 -27.13 29.74
C LYS A 174 -6.39 -27.24 28.40
N HIS A 175 -7.64 -27.67 28.40
CA HIS A 175 -8.52 -27.44 27.26
C HIS A 175 -8.65 -25.92 27.07
N PRO A 176 -8.50 -25.40 25.84
CA PRO A 176 -8.85 -24.01 25.55
C PRO A 176 -10.30 -23.81 25.96
N ASP A 177 -10.60 -22.71 26.66
CA ASP A 177 -12.00 -22.42 27.00
C ASP A 177 -12.74 -22.10 25.71
N ARG A 178 -14.02 -22.48 25.62
CA ARG A 178 -14.87 -22.26 24.44
C ARG A 178 -14.88 -20.80 23.97
N ASP A 179 -14.73 -19.86 24.91
CA ASP A 179 -14.63 -18.43 24.63
C ASP A 179 -13.33 -18.04 23.90
N ASP A 180 -12.23 -18.80 24.08
CA ASP A 180 -10.97 -18.58 23.35
C ASP A 180 -11.09 -19.02 21.88
N GLU A 181 -11.75 -20.15 21.62
CA GLU A 181 -11.98 -20.67 20.27
C GLU A 181 -12.89 -19.74 19.45
N GLU A 182 -14.00 -19.26 20.03
CA GLU A 182 -14.91 -18.32 19.38
C GLU A 182 -14.22 -16.98 19.04
N GLN A 183 -13.28 -16.53 19.89
CA GLN A 183 -12.51 -15.28 19.65
C GLN A 183 -11.40 -15.44 18.62
N GLU A 184 -10.69 -16.57 18.61
CA GLU A 184 -9.72 -16.88 17.55
C GLU A 184 -10.40 -17.00 16.18
N GLU A 185 -11.62 -17.56 16.14
CA GLU A 185 -12.44 -17.63 14.95
C GLU A 185 -12.87 -16.24 14.46
N ASP A 186 -13.35 -15.35 15.33
CA ASP A 186 -13.73 -13.98 14.98
C ASP A 186 -12.52 -13.17 14.46
N GLY A 187 -11.37 -13.28 15.12
CA GLY A 187 -10.13 -12.68 14.67
C GLY A 187 -9.66 -13.19 13.31
N ARG A 188 -9.80 -14.51 13.06
CA ARG A 188 -9.53 -15.11 11.73
C ARG A 188 -10.50 -14.59 10.69
N GLN A 189 -11.79 -14.53 11.00
CA GLN A 189 -12.84 -14.09 10.08
C GLN A 189 -12.62 -12.64 9.69
N ALA A 190 -12.34 -11.76 10.64
CA ALA A 190 -11.98 -10.37 10.39
C ALA A 190 -10.77 -10.24 9.44
N LYS A 191 -9.74 -11.07 9.61
CA LYS A 191 -8.57 -11.10 8.70
C LYS A 191 -8.95 -11.57 7.28
N VAL A 192 -9.87 -12.52 7.16
CA VAL A 192 -10.37 -13.00 5.85
C VAL A 192 -11.16 -11.90 5.16
N GLU A 193 -12.05 -11.22 5.88
CA GLU A 193 -12.84 -10.11 5.35
C GLU A 193 -11.99 -8.95 4.83
N VAL A 194 -10.96 -8.57 5.58
CA VAL A 194 -10.01 -7.52 5.16
C VAL A 194 -9.31 -7.91 3.85
N ARG A 195 -8.82 -9.15 3.74
CA ARG A 195 -8.16 -9.64 2.52
C ARG A 195 -9.12 -9.73 1.34
N MET A 196 -10.34 -10.23 1.57
CA MET A 196 -11.36 -10.35 0.53
C MET A 196 -11.74 -8.99 -0.04
N ARG A 197 -11.93 -7.97 0.82
CA ARG A 197 -12.20 -6.60 0.36
C ARG A 197 -11.05 -6.05 -0.48
N ALA A 198 -9.81 -6.27 -0.05
CA ALA A 198 -8.62 -5.86 -0.81
C ALA A 198 -8.53 -6.60 -2.15
N LEU A 199 -8.85 -7.89 -2.18
CA LEU A 199 -8.82 -8.71 -3.40
C LEU A 199 -9.81 -8.19 -4.44
N VAL A 200 -11.06 -7.91 -4.05
CA VAL A 200 -12.07 -7.35 -4.97
C VAL A 200 -11.58 -6.04 -5.59
N THR A 201 -10.98 -5.16 -4.79
CA THR A 201 -10.42 -3.90 -5.31
C THR A 201 -9.22 -4.13 -6.24
N MET A 202 -8.36 -5.10 -5.94
CA MET A 202 -7.21 -5.42 -6.80
C MET A 202 -7.62 -6.07 -8.12
N GLU A 203 -8.63 -6.93 -8.12
CA GLU A 203 -9.21 -7.52 -9.33
C GLU A 203 -9.84 -6.46 -10.24
N ASP A 204 -10.49 -5.45 -9.67
CA ASP A 204 -10.96 -4.30 -10.45
C ASP A 204 -9.80 -3.50 -11.06
N ILE A 205 -8.79 -3.16 -10.26
CA ILE A 205 -7.60 -2.41 -10.73
C ILE A 205 -6.92 -3.17 -11.87
N THR A 206 -6.59 -4.45 -11.67
CA THR A 206 -5.92 -5.27 -12.69
C THR A 206 -6.73 -5.39 -13.97
N ARG A 207 -8.05 -5.54 -13.88
CA ARG A 207 -8.94 -5.53 -15.05
C ARG A 207 -8.87 -4.20 -15.80
N ARG A 208 -8.89 -3.06 -15.09
CA ARG A 208 -8.75 -1.73 -15.72
C ARG A 208 -7.38 -1.57 -16.38
N MET A 209 -6.31 -2.07 -15.76
CA MET A 209 -4.98 -2.11 -16.37
C MET A 209 -4.95 -2.93 -17.66
N ASP A 210 -5.57 -4.12 -17.66
CA ASP A 210 -5.64 -4.99 -18.84
C ASP A 210 -6.34 -4.33 -20.01
N VAL A 211 -7.40 -3.53 -19.75
CA VAL A 211 -8.08 -2.74 -20.79
C VAL A 211 -7.17 -1.65 -21.34
N LEU A 212 -6.50 -0.88 -20.46
CA LEU A 212 -5.59 0.19 -20.89
C LEU A 212 -4.40 -0.33 -21.71
N MET A 213 -3.83 -1.46 -21.30
CA MET A 213 -2.65 -2.09 -21.92
C MET A 213 -2.93 -2.71 -23.30
N GLN A 214 -4.19 -2.73 -23.77
CA GLN A 214 -4.50 -3.11 -25.15
C GLN A 214 -4.13 -2.03 -26.16
N ALA A 215 -4.09 -0.76 -25.73
CA ALA A 215 -3.79 0.38 -26.59
C ALA A 215 -2.32 0.81 -26.50
N LEU A 216 -1.80 1.40 -27.59
CA LEU A 216 -0.58 2.21 -27.52
C LEU A 216 -0.93 3.55 -26.87
N PRO A 217 -0.06 4.14 -26.03
CA PRO A 217 1.33 3.73 -25.72
C PRO A 217 1.48 2.73 -24.56
N TYR A 218 0.40 2.41 -23.85
CA TYR A 218 0.41 1.60 -22.62
C TYR A 218 0.99 0.19 -22.81
N ARG A 219 0.72 -0.44 -23.95
CA ARG A 219 1.15 -1.81 -24.25
C ARG A 219 2.67 -2.04 -24.14
N LYS A 220 3.48 -1.03 -24.46
CA LYS A 220 4.95 -1.12 -24.49
C LYS A 220 5.63 -0.36 -23.36
N ASN A 221 4.87 0.28 -22.49
CA ASN A 221 5.46 1.05 -21.39
C ASN A 221 5.90 0.08 -20.28
N ASP A 222 7.21 0.07 -20.02
CA ASP A 222 7.85 -0.79 -19.04
C ASP A 222 7.27 -0.61 -17.63
N ASP A 223 6.93 0.62 -17.24
CA ASP A 223 6.39 0.91 -15.92
C ASP A 223 4.98 0.35 -15.75
N PHE A 224 4.17 0.35 -16.81
CA PHE A 224 2.86 -0.32 -16.81
C PHE A 224 3.01 -1.83 -16.67
N LEU A 225 3.97 -2.44 -17.38
CA LEU A 225 4.26 -3.87 -17.27
C LEU A 225 4.71 -4.23 -15.85
N ARG A 226 5.63 -3.46 -15.26
CA ARG A 226 6.07 -3.64 -13.86
C ARG A 226 4.91 -3.52 -12.88
N LEU A 227 4.11 -2.47 -13.00
CA LEU A 227 2.98 -2.24 -12.10
C LEU A 227 1.95 -3.36 -12.24
N ARG A 228 1.67 -3.83 -13.46
CA ARG A 228 0.71 -4.90 -13.72
C ARG A 228 1.16 -6.24 -13.15
N ALA A 229 2.44 -6.57 -13.28
CA ALA A 229 3.03 -7.76 -12.68
C ALA A 229 2.94 -7.70 -11.15
N THR A 230 3.34 -6.55 -10.57
CA THR A 230 3.27 -6.32 -9.12
C THR A 230 1.84 -6.45 -8.59
N ALA A 231 0.86 -5.88 -9.29
CA ALA A 231 -0.55 -5.95 -8.92
C ALA A 231 -1.07 -7.41 -8.93
N SER A 232 -0.67 -8.22 -9.91
CA SER A 232 -1.02 -9.64 -9.96
C SER A 232 -0.40 -10.43 -8.80
N LEU A 233 0.86 -10.16 -8.47
CA LEU A 233 1.50 -10.83 -7.33
C LEU A 233 0.84 -10.45 -6.02
N TYR A 234 0.49 -9.18 -5.87
CA TYR A 234 -0.25 -8.75 -4.69
C TYR A 234 -1.65 -9.38 -4.61
N ALA A 235 -2.36 -9.51 -5.75
CA ALA A 235 -3.63 -10.23 -5.79
C ALA A 235 -3.48 -11.73 -5.44
N ALA A 236 -2.40 -12.37 -5.89
CA ALA A 236 -2.05 -13.74 -5.53
C ALA A 236 -1.77 -13.91 -4.03
N ASP A 237 -1.12 -12.93 -3.39
CA ASP A 237 -0.86 -12.94 -1.94
C ASP A 237 -2.13 -12.77 -1.10
N LEU A 238 -3.12 -12.05 -1.62
CA LEU A 238 -4.43 -11.88 -0.95
C LEU A 238 -5.27 -13.17 -0.98
N LEU A 239 -5.02 -14.06 -1.95
CA LEU A 239 -5.65 -15.38 -2.07
C LEU A 239 -4.97 -16.38 -1.12
N MET A 240 -5.32 -16.30 0.17
CA MET A 240 -4.84 -17.25 1.18
C MET A 240 -5.80 -18.42 1.35
N THR A 241 -5.25 -19.64 1.40
CA THR A 241 -6.00 -20.82 1.85
C THR A 241 -6.19 -20.76 3.35
N THR A 242 -7.43 -20.93 3.81
CA THR A 242 -7.74 -21.00 5.23
C THR A 242 -8.02 -22.45 5.64
N PRO A 243 -7.65 -22.85 6.87
CA PRO A 243 -7.85 -24.23 7.33
C PRO A 243 -9.32 -24.66 7.39
N GLN A 244 -10.27 -23.72 7.38
CA GLN A 244 -11.71 -24.01 7.38
C GLN A 244 -12.31 -24.21 5.98
N MET A 245 -11.56 -23.92 4.91
CA MET A 245 -12.03 -24.16 3.54
C MET A 245 -12.13 -25.65 3.24
N THR A 246 -13.18 -26.03 2.52
CA THR A 246 -13.31 -27.38 1.93
C THR A 246 -12.17 -27.65 0.95
N SER A 247 -11.89 -28.92 0.68
CA SER A 247 -10.88 -29.30 -0.33
C SER A 247 -11.15 -28.67 -1.70
N SER A 248 -12.42 -28.58 -2.10
CA SER A 248 -12.84 -27.94 -3.35
C SER A 248 -12.54 -26.43 -3.36
N GLU A 249 -12.85 -25.72 -2.27
CA GLU A 249 -12.58 -24.27 -2.17
C GLU A 249 -11.09 -23.96 -2.09
N ARG A 250 -10.30 -24.81 -1.42
CA ARG A 250 -8.83 -24.68 -1.40
C ARG A 250 -8.25 -24.86 -2.80
N ASN A 251 -8.70 -25.88 -3.53
CA ASN A 251 -8.25 -26.13 -4.90
C ASN A 251 -8.61 -24.96 -5.84
N GLU A 252 -9.81 -24.39 -5.70
CA GLU A 252 -10.21 -23.22 -6.48
C GLU A 252 -9.39 -21.98 -6.12
N THR A 253 -9.14 -21.74 -4.83
CA THR A 253 -8.30 -20.63 -4.36
C THR A 253 -6.87 -20.76 -4.91
N GLU A 254 -6.30 -21.97 -4.86
CA GLU A 254 -4.97 -22.24 -5.40
C GLU A 254 -4.94 -22.05 -6.92
N ARG A 255 -5.96 -22.53 -7.65
CA ARG A 255 -6.09 -22.31 -9.10
C ARG A 255 -6.11 -20.81 -9.43
N ARG A 256 -6.90 -20.01 -8.70
CA ARG A 256 -6.96 -18.55 -8.89
C ARG A 256 -5.62 -17.89 -8.58
N ARG A 257 -4.93 -18.34 -7.54
CA ARG A 257 -3.60 -17.85 -7.16
C ARG A 257 -2.57 -18.13 -8.25
N GLN A 258 -2.56 -19.35 -8.81
CA GLN A 258 -1.70 -19.74 -9.93
C GLN A 258 -1.98 -18.90 -11.19
N LEU A 259 -3.25 -18.63 -11.49
CA LEU A 259 -3.60 -17.75 -12.61
C LEU A 259 -3.03 -16.34 -12.46
N GLN A 260 -3.07 -15.77 -11.24
CA GLN A 260 -2.48 -14.47 -10.97
C GLN A 260 -0.94 -14.49 -11.05
N GLN A 261 -0.30 -15.52 -10.52
CA GLN A 261 1.16 -15.69 -10.64
C GLN A 261 1.60 -15.82 -12.10
N ARG A 262 0.91 -16.65 -12.89
CA ARG A 262 1.17 -16.80 -14.32
C ARG A 262 0.99 -15.50 -15.08
N ALA A 263 -0.08 -14.75 -14.80
CA ALA A 263 -0.28 -13.43 -15.39
C ALA A 263 0.88 -12.45 -15.08
N ALA A 264 1.45 -12.53 -13.88
CA ALA A 264 2.64 -11.75 -13.52
C ALA A 264 3.87 -12.21 -14.32
N VAL A 265 4.12 -13.52 -14.42
CA VAL A 265 5.22 -14.11 -15.23
C VAL A 265 5.13 -13.60 -16.67
N ASP A 266 4.00 -13.82 -17.33
CA ASP A 266 3.77 -13.44 -18.73
C ASP A 266 3.98 -11.94 -18.96
N THR A 267 3.71 -11.12 -17.95
CA THR A 267 3.90 -9.67 -18.00
C THR A 267 5.38 -9.28 -17.84
N LEU A 268 6.12 -9.96 -16.95
CA LEU A 268 7.55 -9.76 -16.77
C LEU A 268 8.36 -10.26 -17.96
N GLU A 269 7.95 -11.36 -18.59
CA GLU A 269 8.57 -11.84 -19.84
C GLU A 269 8.40 -10.82 -20.97
N LYS A 270 7.21 -10.21 -21.10
CA LYS A 270 6.98 -9.10 -22.05
C LYS A 270 7.88 -7.92 -21.77
N LEU A 271 8.11 -7.58 -20.50
CA LEU A 271 9.02 -6.51 -20.10
C LEU A 271 10.46 -6.81 -20.54
N VAL A 272 10.95 -8.03 -20.29
CA VAL A 272 12.29 -8.46 -20.73
C VAL A 272 12.40 -8.46 -22.25
N HIS A 273 11.37 -8.95 -22.95
CA HIS A 273 11.34 -8.95 -24.43
C HIS A 273 11.39 -7.53 -25.02
N ASN A 274 10.80 -6.55 -24.33
CA ASN A 274 10.85 -5.15 -24.73
C ASN A 274 12.20 -4.47 -24.41
N GLY A 275 13.13 -5.17 -23.75
CA GLY A 275 14.44 -4.65 -23.34
C GLY A 275 14.44 -3.95 -21.98
N GLY A 276 13.36 -4.09 -21.20
CA GLY A 276 13.25 -3.48 -19.87
C GLY A 276 14.04 -4.23 -18.79
N GLU A 277 14.65 -3.50 -17.86
CA GLU A 277 15.46 -4.08 -16.78
C GLU A 277 14.62 -4.60 -15.61
N LEU A 278 14.76 -5.87 -15.25
CA LEU A 278 14.13 -6.42 -14.05
C LEU A 278 14.95 -6.08 -12.78
N ASP A 279 14.29 -5.88 -11.63
CA ASP A 279 15.00 -5.84 -10.34
C ASP A 279 15.58 -7.23 -10.02
N GLY A 280 16.69 -7.29 -9.29
CA GLY A 280 17.36 -8.55 -8.95
C GLY A 280 16.42 -9.58 -8.31
N THR A 281 15.46 -9.11 -7.49
CA THR A 281 14.44 -9.98 -6.89
C THR A 281 13.50 -10.59 -7.94
N THR A 282 13.00 -9.76 -8.86
CA THR A 282 12.12 -10.20 -9.95
C THR A 282 12.83 -11.09 -10.98
N GLN A 283 14.14 -10.90 -11.21
CA GLN A 283 14.95 -11.77 -12.06
C GLN A 283 15.07 -13.18 -11.47
N LEU A 284 15.36 -13.28 -10.16
CA LEU A 284 15.45 -14.56 -9.47
C LEU A 284 14.12 -15.32 -9.49
N MET A 285 12.99 -14.61 -9.33
CA MET A 285 11.67 -15.24 -9.43
C MET A 285 11.38 -15.76 -10.82
N LEU A 286 11.69 -14.98 -11.86
CA LEU A 286 11.47 -15.40 -13.24
C LEU A 286 12.29 -16.65 -13.58
N GLY A 287 13.55 -16.72 -13.11
CA GLY A 287 14.38 -17.92 -13.22
C GLY A 287 13.78 -19.12 -12.48
N ALA A 288 13.34 -18.95 -11.24
CA ALA A 288 12.72 -20.01 -10.44
C ALA A 288 11.41 -20.54 -11.05
N TRP A 289 10.66 -19.69 -11.76
CA TRP A 289 9.44 -20.08 -12.47
C TRP A 289 9.70 -20.73 -13.83
N SER A 290 10.80 -20.37 -14.49
CA SER A 290 11.22 -21.00 -15.75
C SER A 290 11.81 -22.40 -15.55
N GLU A 291 12.42 -22.68 -14.40
CA GLU A 291 13.09 -23.96 -14.13
C GLU A 291 12.15 -25.03 -13.52
N ASN A 292 10.97 -24.64 -13.02
CA ASN A 292 10.11 -25.51 -12.23
C ASN A 292 8.66 -25.53 -12.77
N GLU A 293 8.42 -26.26 -13.88
CA GLU A 293 7.07 -26.51 -14.42
C GLU A 293 6.17 -27.37 -13.50
N GLY A 294 6.68 -27.86 -12.35
CA GLY A 294 6.07 -28.96 -11.59
C GLY A 294 5.53 -28.68 -10.19
N ASP A 295 6.00 -27.67 -9.45
CA ASP A 295 5.54 -27.51 -8.05
C ASP A 295 5.74 -26.07 -7.53
N LEU A 296 4.71 -25.23 -7.67
CA LEU A 296 4.68 -23.84 -7.19
C LEU A 296 4.23 -23.75 -5.71
N SER A 297 4.68 -24.68 -4.86
CA SER A 297 4.36 -24.63 -3.43
C SER A 297 5.14 -23.50 -2.76
N SER A 298 4.50 -22.34 -2.71
CA SER A 298 4.88 -21.11 -1.99
C SER A 298 6.16 -20.40 -2.45
N PRO A 299 6.08 -19.53 -3.48
CA PRO A 299 7.08 -18.48 -3.65
C PRO A 299 7.20 -17.62 -2.38
N PRO A 300 8.41 -17.12 -2.05
CA PRO A 300 8.63 -16.28 -0.87
C PRO A 300 7.74 -15.04 -0.91
N SER A 301 7.14 -14.68 0.23
CA SER A 301 6.22 -13.53 0.36
C SER A 301 6.90 -12.24 -0.09
N LEU A 302 6.41 -11.66 -1.19
CA LEU A 302 7.04 -10.58 -1.96
C LEU A 302 6.92 -9.18 -1.33
N HIS A 303 6.40 -9.08 -0.11
CA HIS A 303 6.16 -7.79 0.53
C HIS A 303 7.45 -6.96 0.76
N SER A 304 8.64 -7.58 0.70
CA SER A 304 9.93 -6.89 0.86
C SER A 304 10.46 -6.22 -0.42
N SER A 305 9.94 -6.55 -1.60
CA SER A 305 10.43 -6.04 -2.89
C SER A 305 9.45 -5.12 -3.64
N LEU A 306 8.29 -4.80 -3.02
CA LEU A 306 7.29 -3.93 -3.64
C LEU A 306 7.89 -2.56 -4.06
N PRO A 307 7.74 -2.13 -5.33
CA PRO A 307 8.25 -0.86 -5.84
C PRO A 307 7.52 0.37 -5.26
N ILE A 308 6.57 0.17 -4.34
CA ILE A 308 5.84 1.21 -3.60
C ILE A 308 6.80 2.20 -2.89
N ARG A 309 8.08 1.85 -2.72
CA ARG A 309 9.13 2.78 -2.25
C ARG A 309 10.29 3.00 -3.23
N ARG A 310 10.35 2.33 -4.37
CA ARG A 310 11.34 2.60 -5.43
C ARG A 310 10.71 3.39 -6.58
N ILE A 311 10.28 4.61 -6.28
CA ILE A 311 10.43 5.68 -7.28
C ILE A 311 11.89 6.10 -7.18
N GLN A 312 12.76 5.33 -7.82
CA GLN A 312 14.18 5.62 -7.93
C GLN A 312 14.33 6.72 -8.99
N GLY A 313 14.11 7.96 -8.55
CA GLY A 313 14.20 9.18 -9.37
C GLY A 313 14.53 10.44 -8.56
N MET A 314 15.08 10.27 -7.35
CA MET A 314 15.65 11.36 -6.55
C MET A 314 17.09 11.01 -6.18
N THR A 315 17.93 10.76 -7.19
CA THR A 315 19.36 11.01 -7.04
C THR A 315 19.56 12.49 -7.31
N TRP A 316 19.68 13.29 -6.25
CA TRP A 316 20.30 14.60 -6.37
C TRP A 316 21.76 14.35 -6.76
N SER A 317 22.09 14.52 -8.04
CA SER A 317 23.47 14.74 -8.41
C SER A 317 23.89 16.06 -7.76
N GLU A 318 24.81 15.99 -6.80
CA GLU A 318 25.50 17.17 -6.30
C GLU A 318 26.25 17.82 -7.47
N PRO A 319 26.09 19.13 -7.73
CA PRO A 319 26.96 19.83 -8.64
C PRO A 319 28.30 20.08 -7.96
N THR A 320 29.38 19.54 -8.54
CA THR A 320 30.73 20.13 -8.41
C THR A 320 30.82 21.44 -9.15
#